data_AF-A0A165MVA0-F1
#
_entry.id   AF-A0A165MVA0-F1
#
_cell.length_a   1.000
_cell.length_b   1.000
_cell.length_c   1.000
_cell.angle_alpha   90.00
_cell.angle_beta   90.00
_cell.angle_gamma   90.00
#
_symmetry.space_group_name_H-M   'P 1'
#
loop_
_entity.id
_entity.type
_entity.pdbx_description
1 polymer ?
#
loop_
_entity_poly.entity_id
_entity_poly.type
_entity_poly.pdbx_seq_one_letter_code
_entity_poly.pdbx_strand_id
1 'polypeptide(L)'
;MQTPQTPFSSIEDLIEGMDLPTLPPEGSPEWILDMAFDAATSAAQRAHEACDDHSDCGGAWVVIDDGRSAFARFLKQSGMGDRHYEGGWRLSLCQGLRVQSRIIFEEACHAFVEVMEQHGIKAWVYSYMD
;
A
#
# COMPACT_ATOMS: atom_id res chain seq x y z
N MET A 1 24.09 -18.88 -44.31
CA MET A 1 24.12 -19.48 -42.97
C MET A 1 23.83 -18.37 -41.98
N GLN A 2 22.61 -18.28 -41.45
CA GLN A 2 22.29 -17.33 -40.38
C GLN A 2 22.87 -17.89 -39.08
N THR A 3 23.75 -17.13 -38.45
CA THR A 3 24.24 -17.38 -37.10
C THR A 3 23.02 -17.39 -36.17
N PRO A 4 22.85 -18.40 -35.29
CA PRO A 4 21.86 -18.31 -34.24
C PRO A 4 22.25 -17.15 -33.33
N GLN A 5 21.35 -16.17 -33.19
CA GLN A 5 21.46 -15.15 -32.16
C GLN A 5 21.47 -15.89 -30.82
N THR A 6 22.59 -15.84 -30.11
CA THR A 6 22.74 -16.44 -28.79
C THR A 6 21.64 -15.87 -27.89
N PRO A 7 20.78 -16.68 -27.25
CA PRO A 7 19.91 -16.16 -26.23
C PRO A 7 20.79 -15.72 -25.05
N PHE A 8 20.51 -14.53 -24.51
CA PHE A 8 21.22 -13.85 -23.41
C PHE A 8 21.99 -14.79 -22.49
N SER A 9 23.31 -14.58 -22.40
CA SER A 9 24.28 -15.46 -21.75
C SER A 9 24.16 -15.44 -20.22
N SER A 10 23.66 -14.35 -19.66
CA SER A 10 23.55 -14.14 -18.22
C SER A 10 22.33 -13.29 -17.86
N ILE A 11 21.84 -13.42 -16.62
CA ILE A 11 20.82 -12.53 -16.03
C ILE A 11 21.27 -11.06 -16.03
N GLU A 12 22.57 -10.84 -15.90
CA GLU A 12 23.20 -9.52 -15.92
C GLU A 12 22.99 -8.82 -17.28
N ASP A 13 23.14 -9.55 -18.39
CA ASP A 13 22.89 -9.03 -19.75
C ASP A 13 21.41 -8.67 -20.00
N LEU A 14 20.49 -9.32 -19.27
CA LEU A 14 19.05 -9.01 -19.33
C LEU A 14 18.73 -7.73 -18.56
N ILE A 15 19.42 -7.50 -17.44
CA ILE A 15 19.22 -6.33 -16.57
C ILE A 15 19.89 -5.08 -17.17
N GLU A 16 21.04 -5.21 -17.83
CA GLU A 16 21.81 -4.09 -18.38
C GLU A 16 21.06 -3.28 -19.47
N GLY A 17 20.01 -3.87 -20.06
CA GLY A 17 19.15 -3.21 -21.05
C GLY A 17 17.79 -2.74 -20.52
N MET A 18 17.48 -3.00 -19.24
CA MET A 18 16.22 -2.59 -18.62
C MET A 18 16.43 -1.27 -17.89
N ASP A 19 15.72 -0.22 -18.32
CA ASP A 19 15.59 1.04 -17.58
C ASP A 19 14.75 0.76 -16.32
N LEU A 20 15.39 0.15 -15.32
CA LEU A 20 14.77 -0.18 -14.05
C LEU A 20 14.53 1.13 -13.30
N PRO A 21 13.33 1.36 -12.77
CA PRO A 21 13.09 2.52 -11.94
C PRO A 21 14.06 2.50 -10.77
N THR A 22 14.72 3.63 -10.52
CA THR A 22 15.56 3.79 -9.34
C THR A 22 14.70 3.63 -8.09
N LEU A 23 15.13 2.77 -7.16
CA LEU A 23 14.43 2.62 -5.88
C LEU A 23 14.32 3.98 -5.17
N PRO A 24 13.18 4.28 -4.54
CA PRO A 24 13.02 5.51 -3.80
C PRO A 24 14.02 5.55 -2.63
N PRO A 25 14.55 6.72 -2.28
CA PRO A 25 15.51 6.83 -1.19
C PRO A 25 14.88 6.39 0.13
N GLU A 26 15.66 5.69 0.96
CA GLU A 26 15.22 5.19 2.27
C GLU A 26 14.67 6.33 3.13
N GLY A 27 13.52 6.10 3.77
CA GLY A 27 12.80 7.09 4.57
C GLY A 27 12.08 8.19 3.78
N SER A 28 12.10 8.15 2.43
CA SER A 28 11.26 9.05 1.63
C SER A 28 9.77 8.70 1.75
N PRO A 29 8.85 9.65 1.50
CA PRO A 29 7.42 9.38 1.54
C PRO A 29 6.99 8.23 0.62
N GLU A 30 7.63 8.10 -0.53
CA GLU A 30 7.37 7.01 -1.48
C GLU A 30 7.83 5.66 -0.93
N TRP A 31 9.04 5.59 -0.38
CA TRP A 31 9.58 4.38 0.25
C TRP A 31 8.72 3.93 1.44
N ILE A 32 8.31 4.87 2.30
CA ILE A 32 7.43 4.58 3.44
C ILE A 32 6.06 4.09 2.97
N LEU A 33 5.52 4.69 1.91
CA LEU A 33 4.23 4.30 1.33
C LEU A 33 4.28 2.88 0.76
N ASP A 34 5.35 2.55 0.03
CA ASP A 34 5.57 1.24 -0.58
C ASP A 34 5.62 0.14 0.49
N MET A 35 6.44 0.33 1.53
CA MET A 35 6.49 -0.59 2.67
C MET A 35 5.14 -0.77 3.37
N ALA A 36 4.37 0.32 3.52
CA ALA A 36 3.07 0.25 4.18
C ALA A 36 2.04 -0.51 3.33
N PHE A 37 2.10 -0.41 2.00
CA PHE A 37 1.29 -1.21 1.10
C PHE A 37 1.69 -2.69 1.11
N ASP A 38 2.98 -3.00 1.14
CA ASP A 38 3.47 -4.39 1.25
C ASP A 38 3.00 -5.04 2.56
N ALA A 39 3.11 -4.31 3.68
CA ALA A 39 2.63 -4.75 4.98
C ALA A 39 1.10 -4.96 4.98
N ALA A 40 0.35 -4.00 4.45
CA ALA A 40 -1.09 -4.09 4.32
C ALA A 40 -1.54 -5.27 3.46
N THR A 41 -0.90 -5.49 2.31
CA THR A 41 -1.20 -6.60 1.39
C THR A 41 -0.95 -7.94 2.07
N SER A 42 0.19 -8.07 2.75
CA SER A 42 0.54 -9.29 3.49
C SER A 42 -0.45 -9.58 4.62
N ALA A 43 -0.91 -8.54 5.33
CA ALA A 43 -1.91 -8.68 6.39
C ALA A 43 -3.30 -9.04 5.84
N ALA A 44 -3.73 -8.38 4.75
CA ALA A 44 -4.99 -8.67 4.07
C ALA A 44 -5.03 -10.14 3.60
N GLN A 45 -3.93 -10.64 3.03
CA GLN A 45 -3.85 -12.02 2.57
C GLN A 45 -3.99 -13.02 3.73
N ARG A 46 -3.30 -12.80 4.86
CA ARG A 46 -3.44 -13.65 6.05
C ARG A 46 -4.87 -13.62 6.61
N ALA A 47 -5.49 -12.43 6.66
CA ALA A 47 -6.85 -12.28 7.12
C ALA A 47 -7.84 -12.99 6.18
N HIS A 48 -7.62 -12.89 4.87
CA HIS A 48 -8.39 -13.62 3.86
C HIS A 48 -8.24 -15.14 4.03
N GLU A 49 -7.02 -15.65 4.19
CA GLU A 49 -6.79 -17.08 4.45
C GLU A 49 -7.46 -17.57 5.76
N ALA A 50 -7.60 -16.69 6.76
CA ALA A 50 -8.21 -17.03 8.04
C ALA A 50 -9.74 -17.06 8.03
N CYS A 51 -10.39 -16.17 7.26
CA CYS A 51 -11.86 -16.03 7.25
C CYS A 51 -12.55 -16.37 5.93
N ASP A 52 -11.77 -16.57 4.86
CA ASP A 52 -12.22 -16.85 3.48
C ASP A 52 -13.30 -15.87 2.97
N ASP A 53 -13.24 -14.62 3.41
CA ASP A 53 -14.22 -13.57 3.08
C ASP A 53 -15.69 -13.85 3.51
N HIS A 54 -15.88 -14.65 4.57
CA HIS A 54 -17.20 -14.99 5.14
C HIS A 54 -17.53 -14.25 6.45
N SER A 55 -16.94 -13.06 6.66
CA SER A 55 -17.19 -12.23 7.86
C SER A 55 -18.22 -11.13 7.59
N ASP A 56 -18.46 -10.27 8.59
CA ASP A 56 -19.34 -9.12 8.46
C ASP A 56 -18.92 -8.22 7.30
N CYS A 57 -19.91 -7.77 6.51
CA CYS A 57 -19.68 -6.85 5.39
C CYS A 57 -19.31 -5.46 5.90
N GLY A 58 -18.39 -4.80 5.19
CA GLY A 58 -18.01 -3.44 5.50
C GLY A 58 -16.65 -3.07 4.89
N GLY A 59 -16.05 -2.02 5.43
CA GLY A 59 -14.76 -1.55 4.95
C GLY A 59 -13.96 -0.80 6.00
N ALA A 60 -12.71 -0.51 5.66
CA ALA A 60 -11.83 0.30 6.49
C ALA A 60 -10.96 1.22 5.63
N TRP A 61 -10.59 2.36 6.21
CA TRP A 61 -9.69 3.35 5.64
C TRP A 61 -8.57 3.66 6.64
N VAL A 62 -7.40 3.97 6.10
CA VAL A 62 -6.33 4.61 6.88
C VAL A 62 -6.57 6.11 6.84
N VAL A 63 -6.53 6.78 7.99
CA VAL A 63 -6.64 8.23 8.10
C VAL A 63 -5.34 8.81 8.64
N ILE A 64 -4.67 9.63 7.84
CA ILE A 64 -3.54 10.47 8.26
C ILE A 64 -4.10 11.66 9.05
N ASP A 65 -3.70 11.77 10.32
CA ASP A 65 -4.25 12.74 11.28
C ASP A 65 -4.04 14.19 10.80
N ASP A 66 -2.78 14.56 10.54
CA ASP A 66 -2.46 15.87 9.99
C ASP A 66 -2.53 15.88 8.45
N GLY A 67 -3.68 16.30 7.92
CA GLY A 67 -3.89 16.51 6.49
C GLY A 67 -3.02 17.61 5.86
N ARG A 68 -2.22 18.36 6.63
CA ARG A 68 -1.24 19.34 6.16
C ARG A 68 0.20 18.84 6.27
N SER A 69 0.42 17.64 6.79
CA SER A 69 1.75 17.02 6.89
C SER A 69 2.41 16.87 5.52
N ALA A 70 3.75 16.72 5.51
CA ALA A 70 4.50 16.46 4.29
C ALA A 70 3.99 15.18 3.58
N PHE A 71 3.68 14.14 4.35
CA PHE A 71 3.14 12.89 3.82
C PHE A 71 1.75 13.08 3.21
N ALA A 72 0.83 13.77 3.88
CA ALA A 72 -0.49 14.07 3.32
C ALA A 72 -0.43 14.94 2.05
N ARG A 73 0.57 15.84 1.95
CA ARG A 73 0.81 16.62 0.72
C ARG A 73 1.34 15.75 -0.41
N PHE A 74 2.26 14.83 -0.10
CA PHE A 74 2.76 13.84 -1.04
C PHE A 74 1.60 13.02 -1.63
N LEU A 75 0.74 12.43 -0.78
CA LEU A 75 -0.43 11.66 -1.23
C LEU A 75 -1.34 12.45 -2.18
N LYS A 76 -1.61 13.73 -1.84
CA LYS A 76 -2.41 14.62 -2.70
C LYS A 76 -1.78 14.87 -4.06
N GLN A 77 -0.47 15.08 -4.11
CA GLN A 77 0.26 15.30 -5.36
C GLN A 77 0.27 14.03 -6.22
N SER A 78 0.33 12.86 -5.58
CA SER A 78 0.22 11.56 -6.23
C SER A 78 -1.21 11.18 -6.62
N GLY A 79 -2.21 12.02 -6.34
CA GLY A 79 -3.62 11.73 -6.65
C GLY A 79 -4.23 10.60 -5.81
N MET A 80 -3.65 10.31 -4.64
CA MET A 80 -4.05 9.21 -3.78
C MET A 80 -4.84 9.69 -2.56
N GLY A 81 -6.00 9.09 -2.35
CA GLY A 81 -6.85 9.35 -1.19
C GLY A 81 -7.71 10.61 -1.31
N ASP A 82 -8.43 10.91 -0.22
CA ASP A 82 -9.38 12.01 -0.14
C ASP A 82 -9.40 12.64 1.25
N ARG A 83 -10.12 13.77 1.41
CA ARG A 83 -10.37 14.34 2.73
C ARG A 83 -11.32 13.45 3.54
N HIS A 84 -10.93 13.13 4.78
CA HIS A 84 -11.81 12.44 5.74
C HIS A 84 -12.80 13.43 6.39
N TYR A 85 -13.99 12.94 6.77
CA TYR A 85 -15.08 13.81 7.26
C TYR A 85 -14.75 14.47 8.61
N GLU A 86 -13.99 13.80 9.48
CA GLU A 86 -13.52 14.34 10.78
C GLU A 86 -12.27 15.23 10.65
N GLY A 87 -11.78 15.45 9.43
CA GLY A 87 -10.47 16.04 9.18
C GLY A 87 -9.40 14.97 8.96
N GLY A 88 -8.23 15.42 8.51
CA GLY A 88 -7.16 14.53 8.04
C GLY A 88 -7.27 14.17 6.56
N TRP A 89 -6.53 13.14 6.15
CA TRP A 89 -6.48 12.62 4.78
C TRP A 89 -6.64 11.10 4.80
N ARG A 90 -7.67 10.56 4.17
CA ARG A 90 -7.95 9.12 4.14
C ARG A 90 -7.39 8.45 2.89
N LEU A 91 -6.93 7.22 3.04
CA LEU A 91 -6.56 6.30 1.98
C LEU A 91 -7.45 5.06 2.06
N SER A 92 -8.01 4.67 0.91
CA SER A 92 -8.71 3.40 0.78
C SER A 92 -7.71 2.33 0.34
N LEU A 93 -7.49 1.33 1.19
CA LEU A 93 -6.70 0.15 0.84
C LEU A 93 -7.53 -0.88 0.06
N CYS A 94 -8.81 -0.59 -0.19
CA CYS A 94 -9.71 -1.43 -0.97
C CYS A 94 -9.43 -1.40 -2.49
N GLN A 95 -8.47 -0.59 -2.95
CA GLN A 95 -8.15 -0.51 -4.38
C GLN A 95 -7.43 -1.79 -4.84
N GLY A 96 -8.21 -2.74 -5.35
CA GLY A 96 -7.70 -3.97 -5.97
C GLY A 96 -8.05 -5.26 -5.22
N LEU A 97 -8.42 -5.17 -3.94
CA LEU A 97 -8.92 -6.31 -3.16
C LEU A 97 -10.38 -6.59 -3.53
N ARG A 98 -10.66 -7.78 -4.07
CA ARG A 98 -12.03 -8.24 -4.39
C ARG A 98 -12.61 -9.02 -3.21
N VAL A 99 -12.81 -8.33 -2.08
CA VAL A 99 -13.32 -8.90 -0.83
C VAL A 99 -14.42 -8.00 -0.25
N GLN A 100 -15.28 -8.55 0.61
CA GLN A 100 -16.39 -7.81 1.26
C GLN A 100 -16.26 -7.75 2.80
N SER A 101 -15.44 -8.61 3.38
CA SER A 101 -15.28 -8.76 4.82
C SER A 101 -14.52 -7.59 5.42
N ARG A 102 -15.17 -6.87 6.33
CA ARG A 102 -14.62 -5.74 7.07
C ARG A 102 -13.28 -6.06 7.73
N ILE A 103 -13.16 -7.24 8.33
CA ILE A 103 -11.95 -7.66 9.06
C ILE A 103 -10.71 -7.71 8.16
N ILE A 104 -10.85 -8.07 6.88
CA ILE A 104 -9.73 -8.10 5.94
C ILE A 104 -9.19 -6.69 5.71
N PHE A 105 -10.09 -5.70 5.60
CA PHE A 105 -9.71 -4.30 5.46
C PHE A 105 -9.11 -3.73 6.75
N GLU A 106 -9.67 -4.08 7.92
CA GLU A 106 -9.16 -3.64 9.22
C GLU A 106 -7.72 -4.10 9.43
N GLU A 107 -7.43 -5.38 9.21
CA GLU A 107 -6.07 -5.94 9.34
C GLU A 107 -5.08 -5.29 8.37
N ALA A 108 -5.50 -5.02 7.13
CA ALA A 108 -4.70 -4.28 6.16
C ALA A 108 -4.38 -2.85 6.65
N CYS A 109 -5.40 -2.14 7.16
CA CYS A 109 -5.24 -0.78 7.66
C CYS A 109 -4.38 -0.72 8.92
N HIS A 110 -4.52 -1.69 9.83
CA HIS A 110 -3.69 -1.79 11.04
C HIS A 110 -2.21 -1.98 10.70
N ALA A 111 -1.89 -2.91 9.78
CA ALA A 111 -0.52 -3.12 9.33
C ALA A 111 0.05 -1.87 8.64
N PHE A 112 -0.76 -1.15 7.85
CA PHE A 112 -0.34 0.11 7.24
C PHE A 112 -0.01 1.17 8.31
N VAL A 113 -0.90 1.35 9.30
CA VAL A 113 -0.71 2.32 10.38
C VAL A 113 0.53 2.01 11.21
N GLU A 114 0.82 0.74 11.49
CA GLU A 114 2.02 0.34 12.23
C GLU A 114 3.30 0.79 11.51
N VAL A 115 3.37 0.64 10.18
CA VAL A 115 4.50 1.15 9.38
C VAL A 115 4.59 2.68 9.46
N MET A 116 3.45 3.39 9.39
CA MET A 116 3.44 4.85 9.54
C MET A 116 3.99 5.29 10.90
N GLU A 117 3.56 4.62 11.98
CA GLU A 117 3.99 4.93 13.35
C GLU A 117 5.49 4.73 13.54
N GLN A 118 6.06 3.66 12.98
CA GLN A 118 7.50 3.40 12.99
C GLN A 118 8.32 4.54 12.34
N HIS A 119 7.70 5.30 11.44
CA HIS A 119 8.30 6.44 10.74
C HIS A 119 7.85 7.79 11.30
N GLY A 120 7.18 7.80 12.46
CA GLY A 120 6.73 9.02 13.12
C GLY A 120 5.54 9.71 12.44
N ILE A 121 4.83 9.03 11.54
CA ILE A 121 3.63 9.54 10.88
C ILE A 121 2.42 9.07 11.69
N LYS A 122 1.64 10.03 12.20
CA LYS A 122 0.41 9.74 12.94
C LYS A 122 -0.72 9.39 11.98
N ALA A 123 -1.20 8.17 12.09
CA ALA A 123 -2.33 7.65 11.34
C ALA A 123 -3.23 6.79 12.24
N TRP A 124 -4.45 6.54 11.82
CA TRP A 124 -5.40 5.70 12.55
C TRP A 124 -6.35 4.98 11.58
N VAL A 125 -7.00 3.93 12.06
CA VAL A 125 -7.93 3.11 11.27
C VAL A 125 -9.36 3.56 11.51
N TYR A 126 -10.07 3.91 10.43
CA TYR A 126 -11.51 4.11 10.44
C TYR A 126 -12.17 2.90 9.79
N SER A 127 -13.10 2.24 10.48
CA SER A 127 -13.89 1.16 9.89
C SER A 127 -15.38 1.42 10.00
N TYR A 128 -16.13 0.80 9.10
CA TYR A 128 -17.58 0.87 9.05
C TYR A 128 -18.15 -0.49 8.65
N MET A 129 -19.35 -0.77 9.12
CA MET A 129 -20.16 -1.91 8.74
C MET A 129 -21.17 -1.45 7.69
N ASP A 130 -21.46 -2.32 6.71
CA ASP A 130 -22.45 -2.11 5.64
C ASP A 130 -23.70 -2.98 5.88
#